data_AF-A0A3D1ZAI6-F1
#
_entry.id   AF-A0A3D1ZAI6-F1
#
_cell.length_a   1.000
_cell.length_b   1.000
_cell.length_c   1.000
_cell.angle_alpha   90.00
_cell.angle_beta   90.00
_cell.angle_gamma   90.00
#
_symmetry.space_group_name_H-M   'P 1'
#
loop_
_entity.id
_entity.type
_entity.pdbx_description
1 polymer ?
#
loop_
_entity_poly.entity_id
_entity_poly.type
_entity_poly.pdbx_seq_one_letter_code
_entity_poly.pdbx_strand_id
1 'polypeptide(L)' 'MTEINEFRQAKDHFFGHDHQAPLTNDQQATFDGLNYYKECDDLKYVIEPDLIEGHDIIEMQTSAGDVTSYQRW' A
#
# COMPACT_ATOMS: atom_id res chain seq x y z
N MET A 1 3.66 7.08 20.01
CA MET A 1 3.57 6.18 18.84
C MET A 1 2.21 6.44 18.22
N THR A 2 2.15 6.79 16.94
CA THR A 2 0.89 7.05 16.22
C THR A 2 0.60 5.86 15.32
N GLU A 3 -0.67 5.64 14.97
CA GLU A 3 -1.09 4.55 14.07
C GLU A 3 -0.30 4.53 12.75
N ILE A 4 -0.01 5.71 12.18
CA ILE A 4 0.79 5.82 10.96
C ILE A 4 2.26 5.40 11.18
N ASN A 5 2.83 5.61 12.36
CA ASN A 5 4.20 5.17 12.66
C ASN A 5 4.27 3.64 12.83
N GLU A 6 3.25 3.02 13.43
CA GLU A 6 3.15 1.56 13.51
C GLU A 6 2.98 0.94 12.11
N PHE A 7 2.13 1.56 11.28
CA PHE A 7 1.96 1.12 9.89
C PHE A 7 3.26 1.22 9.07
N ARG A 8 4.02 2.32 9.23
CA ARG A 8 5.33 2.50 8.58
C ARG A 8 6.34 1.45 9.02
N GLN A 9 6.43 1.19 10.34
CA GLN A 9 7.30 0.14 10.87
C GLN A 9 6.94 -1.25 10.33
N ALA A 10 5.64 -1.58 10.26
CA ALA A 10 5.19 -2.84 9.69
C ALA A 10 5.53 -2.95 8.20
N LYS A 11 5.41 -1.85 7.43
CA LYS A 11 5.82 -1.80 6.03
C LYS A 11 7.33 -1.98 5.89
N ASP A 12 8.14 -1.22 6.61
CA ASP A 12 9.60 -1.36 6.55
C ASP A 12 10.04 -2.79 6.92
N HIS A 13 9.42 -3.39 7.94
CA HIS A 13 9.67 -4.78 8.29
C HIS A 13 9.35 -5.73 7.13
N PHE A 14 8.16 -5.61 6.51
CA PHE A 14 7.79 -6.42 5.36
C PHE A 14 8.82 -6.30 4.23
N PHE A 15 9.17 -5.08 3.81
CA PHE A 15 10.10 -4.89 2.69
C PHE A 15 11.51 -5.41 3.00
N GLY A 16 12.01 -5.20 4.22
CA GLY A 16 13.38 -5.57 4.60
C GLY A 16 13.58 -7.05 4.96
N HIS A 17 12.54 -7.75 5.40
CA HIS A 17 12.70 -9.08 6.03
C HIS A 17 11.79 -10.18 5.48
N ASP A 18 10.72 -9.83 4.75
CA ASP A 18 9.78 -10.83 4.24
C ASP A 18 10.24 -11.39 2.89
N HIS A 19 10.18 -12.71 2.72
CA HIS A 19 10.51 -13.38 1.47
C HIS A 19 9.51 -13.07 0.34
N GLN A 20 8.29 -12.63 0.68
CA GLN A 20 7.27 -12.21 -0.28
C GLN A 20 7.41 -10.75 -0.69
N ALA A 21 8.37 -10.01 -0.11
CA ALA A 21 8.60 -8.63 -0.47
C ALA A 21 9.09 -8.50 -1.92
N PRO A 22 8.71 -7.42 -2.62
CA PRO A 22 9.09 -7.20 -4.01
C PRO A 22 10.52 -6.65 -4.15
N LEU A 23 11.44 -7.04 -3.26
CA LEU A 23 12.85 -6.65 -3.30
C LEU A 23 13.72 -7.87 -3.60
N THR A 24 14.79 -7.69 -4.37
CA THR A 24 15.81 -8.74 -4.52
C THR A 24 16.59 -8.90 -3.22
N ASN A 25 17.27 -10.05 -3.05
CA ASN A 25 18.12 -10.28 -1.88
C ASN A 25 19.18 -9.18 -1.68
N ASP A 26 19.79 -8.69 -2.77
CA ASP A 26 20.78 -7.60 -2.71
C ASP A 26 20.15 -6.26 -2.29
N GLN A 27 18.91 -6.01 -2.71
CA GLN A 27 18.15 -4.84 -2.29
C GLN A 27 17.74 -4.93 -0.82
N GLN A 28 17.28 -6.10 -0.35
CA GLN A 28 16.97 -6.31 1.08
C GLN A 28 18.21 -6.17 1.96
N ALA A 29 19.36 -6.68 1.52
CA ALA A 29 20.61 -6.60 2.28
C ALA A 29 21.08 -5.16 2.55
N THR A 30 20.65 -4.20 1.71
CA THR A 30 20.98 -2.77 1.84
C THR A 30 19.77 -1.90 2.17
N PHE A 31 18.63 -2.51 2.50
CA PHE A 31 17.39 -1.80 2.79
C PHE A 31 17.42 -1.16 4.19
N ASP A 32 17.20 0.15 4.28
CA ASP A 32 17.17 0.90 5.54
C ASP A 32 15.80 1.53 5.87
N GLY A 33 14.81 1.36 4.97
CA GLY A 33 13.44 1.85 5.13
C GLY A 33 12.87 2.40 3.82
N LEU A 34 11.54 2.58 3.78
CA LEU A 34 10.90 3.29 2.68
C LEU A 34 11.02 4.81 2.87
N ASN A 35 10.96 5.53 1.75
CA ASN A 35 10.91 6.99 1.76
C ASN A 35 9.49 7.47 2.09
N TYR A 36 9.29 7.94 3.32
CA TYR A 36 8.00 8.49 3.76
C TYR A 36 7.95 10.01 3.70
N TYR A 37 6.82 10.55 3.26
CA TYR A 37 6.50 11.96 3.49
C TYR A 37 6.26 12.22 4.98
N LYS A 38 6.53 13.46 5.42
CA LYS A 38 6.19 13.89 6.78
C LYS A 38 4.69 13.80 7.00
N GLU A 39 4.28 13.54 8.25
CA GLU A 39 2.87 13.63 8.61
C GLU A 39 2.36 15.05 8.33
N CYS A 40 1.19 15.14 7.70
CA CYS A 40 0.57 16.40 7.32
C CYS A 40 -0.94 16.26 7.56
N ASP A 41 -1.44 16.92 8.61
CA ASP A 41 -2.85 16.84 8.97
C ASP A 41 -3.76 17.53 7.94
N ASP A 42 -3.23 18.48 7.16
CA ASP A 42 -3.96 19.13 6.06
C ASP A 42 -4.34 18.16 4.93
N LEU A 43 -3.72 16.97 4.89
CA LEU A 43 -4.06 15.91 3.93
C LEU A 43 -4.94 14.81 4.53
N LYS A 44 -5.36 14.96 5.80
CA LYS A 44 -6.25 14.01 6.48
C LYS A 44 -7.70 14.50 6.37
N TYR A 45 -8.36 14.07 5.30
CA TYR A 45 -9.77 14.39 5.06
C TYR A 45 -10.68 13.35 5.71
N VAL A 46 -11.79 13.81 6.28
CA VAL A 46 -12.92 12.96 6.64
C VAL A 46 -13.93 13.04 5.50
N ILE A 47 -14.17 11.91 4.83
CA ILE A 47 -15.03 11.82 3.66
C ILE A 47 -16.12 10.80 3.96
N GLU A 48 -17.37 11.14 3.61
CA GLU A 48 -18.48 10.21 3.62
C GLU A 48 -18.52 9.50 2.26
N PRO A 49 -18.36 8.16 2.20
CA PRO A 49 -18.39 7.44 0.94
C PRO A 49 -19.82 7.32 0.41
N ASP A 50 -20.01 7.66 -0.87
CA ASP A 50 -21.24 7.36 -1.59
C ASP A 50 -21.25 5.88 -1.96
N LEU A 51 -22.12 5.11 -1.31
CA LEU A 51 -22.29 3.69 -1.62
C LEU A 51 -23.00 3.54 -2.97
N ILE A 52 -22.42 2.72 -3.84
CA ILE A 52 -23.04 2.35 -5.11
C ILE A 52 -23.97 1.14 -4.92
N GLU A 53 -25.13 1.16 -5.59
CA GLU A 53 -25.99 -0.02 -5.69
C GLU A 53 -25.46 -0.95 -6.80
N GLY A 54 -25.11 -2.18 -6.43
CA GLY A 54 -24.61 -3.20 -7.35
C GLY A 54 -23.11 -3.48 -7.18
N HIS A 55 -22.66 -4.61 -7.73
CA HIS A 55 -21.29 -5.11 -7.61
C HIS A 55 -20.63 -5.15 -8.99
N ASP A 56 -20.41 -3.98 -9.58
CA ASP A 56 -19.73 -3.89 -10.87
C ASP A 56 -18.31 -4.43 -10.72
N ILE A 57 -17.93 -5.32 -11.64
CA ILE A 57 -16.55 -5.80 -11.76
C ILE A 57 -15.81 -4.84 -12.68
N ILE A 58 -14.74 -4.25 -12.18
CA ILE A 58 -13.81 -3.43 -12.95
C ILE A 58 -12.52 -4.21 -13.18
N GLU A 59 -11.94 -4.01 -14.35
CA GLU A 59 -10.66 -4.59 -14.73
C GLU A 59 -9.55 -3.55 -14.58
N MET A 60 -8.52 -3.87 -13.80
CA MET A 60 -7.36 -3.01 -13.60
C MET A 60 -6.09 -3.71 -14.10
N GLN A 61 -5.32 -3.00 -14.91
CA GLN A 61 -4.01 -3.47 -15.36
C GLN A 61 -3.04 -3.52 -14.18
N THR A 62 -2.30 -4.61 -14.08
CA THR A 62 -1.27 -4.81 -13.06
C THR A 62 0.12 -4.58 -13.65
N SER A 63 1.08 -4.25 -12.80
CA SER A 63 2.49 -4.13 -13.21
C SER A 63 3.10 -5.46 -13.69
N ALA A 64 2.42 -6.60 -13.48
CA ALA A 64 2.80 -7.90 -14.04
C ALA A 64 2.42 -8.05 -15.52
N GLY A 65 1.73 -7.07 -16.12
CA GLY A 65 1.30 -7.10 -17.53
C GLY A 65 -0.08 -7.73 -17.74
N ASP A 66 -0.66 -8.31 -16.69
CA ASP A 66 -1.98 -8.92 -16.71
C ASP A 66 -3.07 -7.97 -16.18
N VAL A 67 -4.33 -8.36 -16.40
CA VAL A 67 -5.51 -7.67 -15.89
C VAL A 67 -6.04 -8.41 -14.66
N THR A 68 -6.40 -7.67 -13.60
CA THR A 68 -7.09 -8.23 -12.42
C THR A 68 -8.46 -7.60 -12.27
N SER A 69 -9.44 -8.44 -11.96
CA SER A 69 -10.83 -8.04 -11.72
C SER A 69 -11.04 -7.68 -10.26
N TYR A 70 -11.63 -6.51 -10.01
CA TYR A 70 -11.98 -6.02 -8.68
C TYR A 70 -13.46 -5.68 -8.63
N GLN A 71 -14.08 -5.95 -7.48
CA GLN A 71 -15.43 -5.47 -7.22
C GLN A 71 -15.37 -4.00 -6.81
N ARG A 72 -16.19 -3.18 -7.45
CA ARG A 72 -16.38 -1.78 -7.07
C ARG A 72 -17.25 -1.69 -5.81
N TRP A 73 -16.89 -0.79 -4.90
CA TRP A 73 -17.59 -0.45 -3.67
C TRP A 73 -17.79 1.07 -3.58
#